data_AF-A0A7J4TPQ4-F1
#
_entry.id   AF-A0A7J4TPQ4-F1
#
_cell.length_a   1.000
_cell.length_b   1.000
_cell.length_c   1.000
_cell.angle_alpha   90.00
_cell.angle_beta   90.00
_cell.angle_gamma   90.00
#
_symmetry.space_group_name_H-M   'P 1'
#
loop_
_entity.id
_entity.type
_entity.pdbx_description
1 polymer ?
#
loop_
_entity_poly.entity_id
_entity_poly.type
_entity_poly.pdbx_seq_one_letter_code
_entity_poly.pdbx_strand_id
1 'polypeptide(L)'
;MTEQEQIDSDICEKLEGWTHEDVGKRIPKRSTPNGTYYNEPIVAVFCQFCGSEFVGPSREAGGFLGGHECLHAWEISQAMSREDGLTE
;
A
#
# COMPACT_ATOMS: atom_id res chain seq x y z
N MET A 1 13.77 28.91 9.09
CA MET A 1 14.07 27.81 8.15
C MET A 1 13.10 27.97 7.00
N THR A 2 13.60 28.14 5.78
CA THR A 2 12.85 28.70 4.65
C THR A 2 11.98 27.62 4.02
N GLU A 3 10.69 27.91 3.78
CA GLU A 3 9.70 27.00 3.18
C GLU A 3 10.15 26.37 1.86
N GLN A 4 10.98 27.06 1.07
CA GLN A 4 11.56 26.55 -0.18
C GLN A 4 12.46 25.31 -0.01
N GLU A 5 13.16 25.17 1.11
CA GLU A 5 14.13 24.08 1.35
C GLU A 5 13.44 22.77 1.78
N GLN A 6 12.24 22.87 2.38
CA GLN A 6 11.40 21.73 2.72
C GLN A 6 10.66 21.13 1.52
N ILE A 7 10.45 21.92 0.45
CA ILE A 7 9.68 21.50 -0.73
C ILE A 7 10.48 20.54 -1.63
N ASP A 8 11.80 20.67 -1.66
CA ASP A 8 12.72 19.89 -2.51
C ASP A 8 13.02 18.50 -1.92
N SER A 9 13.17 18.42 -0.59
CA SER A 9 13.41 17.16 0.13
C SER A 9 12.21 16.21 0.14
N ASP A 10 11.03 16.71 -0.26
CA ASP A 10 9.76 15.98 -0.25
C ASP A 10 9.47 15.30 -1.60
N ILE A 11 10.27 15.53 -2.65
CA ILE A 11 10.01 14.97 -3.98
C ILE A 11 10.70 13.61 -4.15
N CYS A 12 9.96 12.62 -4.66
CA CYS A 12 10.52 11.34 -5.09
C CYS A 12 10.45 11.22 -6.61
N GLU A 13 11.61 11.12 -7.26
CA GLU A 13 11.74 10.91 -8.70
C GLU A 13 11.67 9.43 -9.11
N LYS A 14 11.83 8.52 -8.14
CA LYS A 14 11.76 7.08 -8.38
C LYS A 14 10.34 6.66 -8.73
N LEU A 15 10.20 5.78 -9.72
CA LEU A 15 8.91 5.25 -10.18
C LEU A 15 8.66 3.79 -9.76
N GLU A 16 9.65 3.15 -9.14
CA GLU A 16 9.60 1.76 -8.65
C GLU A 16 10.66 1.54 -7.55
N GLY A 17 10.54 0.43 -6.81
CA GLY A 17 11.55 0.02 -5.82
C GLY A 17 11.62 0.91 -4.58
N TRP A 18 10.47 1.40 -4.09
CA TRP A 18 10.40 2.25 -2.91
C TRP A 18 10.82 1.53 -1.64
N THR A 19 11.54 2.24 -0.78
CA THR A 19 11.95 1.77 0.55
C THR A 19 11.37 2.69 1.63
N HIS A 20 11.54 2.32 2.91
CA HIS A 20 11.09 3.14 4.04
C HIS A 20 11.65 4.57 4.04
N GLU A 21 12.81 4.79 3.42
CA GLU A 21 13.42 6.12 3.29
C GLU A 21 12.67 7.05 2.34
N ASP A 22 11.81 6.49 1.49
CA ASP A 22 10.99 7.24 0.54
C ASP A 22 9.60 7.55 1.09
N VAL A 23 9.21 6.98 2.24
CA VAL A 23 7.92 7.22 2.90
C VAL A 23 7.80 8.69 3.30
N GLY A 24 6.64 9.27 2.99
CA GLY A 24 6.36 10.70 3.21
C GLY A 24 6.71 11.58 2.02
N LYS A 25 7.59 11.14 1.11
CA LYS A 25 7.85 11.85 -0.14
C LYS A 25 6.66 11.73 -1.10
N ARG A 26 6.53 12.67 -2.02
CA ARG A 26 5.52 12.71 -3.09
C ARG A 26 6.13 12.53 -4.46
N ILE A 27 5.44 11.77 -5.29
CA ILE A 27 5.73 11.62 -6.71
C ILE A 27 4.97 12.72 -7.44
N PRO A 28 5.65 13.69 -8.09
CA PRO A 28 5.00 14.86 -8.66
C PRO A 28 4.08 14.50 -9.83
N LYS A 29 4.51 13.53 -10.65
CA LYS A 29 3.73 12.97 -11.76
C LYS A 29 4.11 11.51 -11.99
N ARG A 30 3.11 10.64 -12.05
CA ARG A 30 3.27 9.23 -12.38
C ARG A 30 2.30 8.82 -13.48
N SER A 31 2.82 8.30 -14.59
CA SER A 31 2.00 7.82 -15.71
C SER A 31 1.93 6.31 -15.68
N THR A 32 0.72 5.76 -15.67
CA THR A 32 0.42 4.33 -15.66
C THR A 32 -0.54 4.00 -16.81
N PRO A 33 -0.68 2.72 -17.22
CA PRO A 33 -1.68 2.33 -18.21
C PRO A 33 -3.13 2.64 -17.79
N ASN A 34 -3.38 2.80 -16.48
CA ASN A 34 -4.70 3.08 -15.93
C ASN A 34 -4.99 4.59 -15.77
N GLY A 35 -4.00 5.46 -16.02
CA GLY A 35 -4.13 6.90 -15.88
C GLY A 35 -2.86 7.60 -15.42
N THR A 36 -2.93 8.93 -15.33
CA THR A 36 -1.85 9.77 -14.80
C THR A 36 -2.24 10.33 -13.44
N TYR A 37 -1.33 10.23 -12.48
CA TYR A 37 -1.50 10.71 -11.12
C TYR A 37 -0.50 11.83 -10.84
N TYR A 38 -0.90 12.77 -9.98
CA TYR A 38 -0.10 13.93 -9.60
C TYR A 38 -0.02 14.02 -8.08
N ASN A 39 1.13 14.46 -7.57
CA ASN A 39 1.40 14.60 -6.14
C ASN A 39 1.00 13.35 -5.33
N GLU A 40 1.34 12.17 -5.84
CA GLU A 40 0.99 10.90 -5.20
C GLU A 40 1.98 10.60 -4.07
N PRO A 41 1.55 10.52 -2.79
CA PRO A 41 2.45 10.26 -1.69
C PRO A 41 2.88 8.80 -1.62
N ILE A 42 4.12 8.57 -1.20
CA ILE A 42 4.64 7.25 -0.87
C ILE A 42 4.35 6.99 0.61
N VAL A 43 3.72 5.85 0.88
CA VAL A 43 3.28 5.44 2.21
C VAL A 43 3.79 4.05 2.55
N ALA A 44 3.90 3.77 3.84
CA ALA A 44 4.02 2.42 4.36
C ALA A 44 2.73 2.05 5.09
N VAL A 45 2.11 0.95 4.72
CA VAL A 45 0.88 0.45 5.35
C VAL A 45 1.07 -1.00 5.79
N PHE A 46 0.34 -1.37 6.84
CA PHE A 46 0.39 -2.70 7.44
C PHE A 46 -0.99 -3.32 7.44
N CYS A 47 -1.08 -4.58 7.01
CA CYS A 47 -2.28 -5.37 7.24
C CYS A 47 -2.50 -5.56 8.74
N GLN A 48 -3.69 -5.22 9.24
CA GLN A 48 -4.02 -5.31 10.67
C GLN A 48 -4.17 -6.76 11.17
N PHE A 49 -4.33 -7.73 10.26
CA PHE A 49 -4.51 -9.14 10.60
C PHE A 49 -3.18 -9.90 10.68
N CYS A 50 -2.28 -9.72 9.71
CA CYS A 50 -1.04 -10.51 9.61
C CYS A 50 0.25 -9.69 9.74
N GLY A 51 0.17 -8.36 9.80
CA GLY A 51 1.33 -7.47 9.89
C GLY A 51 2.16 -7.35 8.61
N SER A 52 1.72 -7.97 7.50
CA SER A 52 2.37 -7.80 6.20
C SER A 52 2.38 -6.33 5.79
N GLU A 53 3.54 -5.88 5.33
CA GLU A 53 3.80 -4.48 5.00
C GLU A 53 3.83 -4.26 3.49
N PHE A 54 3.32 -3.11 3.06
CA PHE A 54 3.51 -2.59 1.73
C PHE A 54 4.09 -1.18 1.80
N VAL A 55 5.18 -0.93 1.06
CA VAL A 55 5.77 0.39 0.86
C VAL A 55 5.63 0.79 -0.60
N GLY A 56 4.98 1.91 -0.86
CA GLY A 56 4.75 2.37 -2.22
C GLY A 56 3.72 3.51 -2.30
N PRO A 57 3.27 3.84 -3.52
CA PRO A 57 2.31 4.92 -3.73
C PRO A 57 0.97 4.62 -3.06
N SER A 58 0.34 5.65 -2.48
CA SER A 58 -0.87 5.52 -1.67
C SER A 58 -2.02 4.79 -2.35
N ARG A 59 -2.13 4.88 -3.68
CA ARG A 59 -3.18 4.20 -4.45
C ARG A 59 -2.96 2.68 -4.47
N GLU A 60 -1.74 2.22 -4.66
CA GLU A 60 -1.41 0.79 -4.60
C GLU A 60 -1.48 0.27 -3.16
N ALA A 61 -1.10 1.10 -2.18
CA ALA A 61 -1.28 0.77 -0.77
C ALA A 61 -2.75 0.50 -0.42
N GLY A 62 -3.68 1.29 -0.98
CA GLY A 62 -5.12 1.03 -0.84
C GLY A 62 -5.55 -0.30 -1.49
N GLY A 63 -5.01 -0.62 -2.67
CA GLY A 63 -5.24 -1.91 -3.34
C GLY A 63 -4.69 -3.09 -2.55
N PHE A 64 -3.50 -2.95 -1.95
CA PHE A 64 -2.92 -3.93 -1.04
C PHE A 64 -3.84 -4.15 0.16
N LEU A 65 -4.24 -3.09 0.89
CA LEU A 65 -5.10 -3.24 2.06
C LEU A 65 -6.43 -3.93 1.73
N GLY A 66 -7.13 -3.47 0.68
CA GLY A 66 -8.42 -4.06 0.29
C GLY A 66 -8.28 -5.49 -0.23
N GLY A 67 -7.32 -5.76 -1.12
CA GLY A 67 -7.10 -7.10 -1.67
C GLY A 67 -6.62 -8.09 -0.62
N HIS A 68 -5.79 -7.65 0.32
CA HIS A 68 -5.26 -8.48 1.39
C HIS A 68 -6.30 -8.75 2.49
N GLU A 69 -7.18 -7.79 2.80
CA GLU A 69 -8.35 -8.04 3.66
C GLU A 69 -9.28 -9.10 3.07
N CYS A 70 -9.54 -9.06 1.76
CA CYS A 70 -10.34 -10.08 1.08
C CYS A 70 -9.72 -11.48 1.19
N LEU A 71 -8.38 -11.59 1.12
CA LEU A 71 -7.69 -12.86 1.32
C LEU A 71 -7.97 -13.41 2.72
N HIS A 72 -7.81 -12.59 3.76
CA HIS A 72 -8.07 -13.02 5.14
C HIS A 72 -9.53 -13.39 5.38
N ALA A 73 -10.48 -12.63 4.84
CA ALA A 73 -11.89 -12.98 4.92
C ALA A 73 -12.18 -14.38 4.33
N TRP A 74 -11.53 -14.71 3.21
CA TRP A 74 -11.60 -16.04 2.61
C TRP A 74 -10.92 -17.12 3.48
N GLU A 75 -9.72 -16.86 4.01
CA GLU A 75 -9.00 -17.80 4.88
C GLU A 75 -9.82 -18.17 6.13
N ILE A 76 -10.44 -17.17 6.75
CA ILE A 76 -11.32 -17.35 7.91
C ILE A 76 -12.55 -18.19 7.52
N SER A 77 -13.17 -17.87 6.38
CA SER A 77 -14.34 -18.64 5.89
C SER A 77 -13.99 -20.11 5.65
N GLN A 78 -12.79 -20.39 5.13
CA GLN A 78 -12.29 -21.75 4.94
C GLN A 78 -12.01 -22.48 6.26
N ALA A 79 -11.50 -21.76 7.26
CA ALA A 79 -11.26 -22.33 8.60
C ALA A 79 -12.60 -22.70 9.28
N MET A 80 -13.56 -21.77 9.29
CA MET A 80 -14.88 -22.00 9.89
C MET A 80 -15.66 -23.12 9.20
N SER A 81 -15.55 -23.25 7.87
CA SER A 81 -16.22 -24.33 7.12
C SER A 81 -15.61 -25.72 7.39
N ARG A 82 -14.41 -25.82 7.95
CA ARG A 82 -13.78 -27.09 8.36
C ARG A 82 -14.25 -27.57 9.74
N GLU A 83 -14.80 -26.66 10.53
CA GLU A 83 -15.28 -26.93 11.89
C GLU A 83 -16.75 -27.38 11.91
N ASP A 84 -17.48 -27.22 10.80
CA ASP A 84 -18.80 -27.80 10.57
C ASP A 84 -18.62 -29.28 10.20
N GLY A 85 -18.48 -30.11 11.23
CA GLY A 85 -18.12 -31.52 11.16
C GLY A 85 -19.04 -32.37 10.27
N LEU A 86 -18.74 -32.42 8.97
CA LEU A 86 -19.09 -33.53 8.10
C LEU A 86 -17.90 -34.51 8.00
N THR A 87 -17.56 -35.08 9.15
CA THR A 87 -17.12 -36.48 9.18
C THR A 87 -18.31 -37.31 9.61
N GLU A 88 -19.19 -37.61 8.66
CA GLU A 88 -19.82 -38.93 8.39
C GLU A 88 -20.21 -38.97 6.90
#